data_AF-A0A1E1W3B7-F1
#
_entry.id   AF-A0A1E1W3B7-F1
#
_cell.length_a   1.000
_cell.length_b   1.000
_cell.length_c   1.000
_cell.angle_alpha   90.00
_cell.angle_beta   90.00
_cell.angle_gamma   90.00
#
_symmetry.space_group_name_H-M   'P 1'
#
loop_
_entity.id
_entity.type
_entity.pdbx_description
1 polymer ?
#
loop_
_entity_poly.entity_id
_entity_poly.type
_entity_poly.pdbx_seq_one_letter_code
_entity_poly.pdbx_strand_id
1 'polypeptide(L)'
;RMAIPATHLNFRTDAVSNLVFNITHLPKHGKIEVINDNLKIVRDNTTYFTLQELNSDRVYYAHDDSESRHDSFHFMALSPEPEDFQYVGVFHIDIILKNDNSPVRANDNVFHIVHGGARLITARDLSYTD
;
A
#
# COMPACT_ATOMS: atom_id res chain seq x y z
N ARG A 1 0.04 7.97 -1.01
CA ARG A 1 -0.73 7.79 0.25
C ARG A 1 -2.20 8.01 -0.03
N MET A 2 -3.07 7.12 0.43
CA MET A 2 -4.52 7.17 0.19
C MET A 2 -5.25 6.95 1.52
N ALA A 3 -6.26 7.77 1.79
CA ALA A 3 -7.17 7.54 2.92
C ALA A 3 -7.99 6.27 2.66
N ILE A 4 -8.21 5.45 3.68
CA ILE A 4 -9.19 4.37 3.64
C ILE A 4 -10.45 4.88 4.34
N PRO A 5 -11.38 5.55 3.63
CA PRO A 5 -12.60 6.02 4.25
C PRO A 5 -13.50 4.84 4.61
N ALA A 6 -14.38 5.04 5.59
CA ALA A 6 -15.34 4.05 6.05
C ALA A 6 -16.22 3.46 4.93
N THR A 7 -16.38 4.16 3.80
CA THR A 7 -17.11 3.66 2.62
C THR A 7 -16.41 2.52 1.88
N HIS A 8 -15.09 2.37 2.02
CA HIS A 8 -14.34 1.22 1.47
C HIS A 8 -14.32 0.03 2.43
N LEU A 9 -14.61 0.25 3.72
CA LEU A 9 -14.76 -0.76 4.78
C LEU A 9 -16.13 -0.59 5.45
N ASN A 10 -17.20 -0.73 4.66
CA ASN A 10 -18.57 -0.54 5.13
C ASN A 10 -18.99 -1.66 6.10
N PHE A 11 -18.66 -1.51 7.38
CA PHE A 11 -19.25 -2.28 8.46
C PHE A 11 -20.46 -1.52 8.99
N ARG A 12 -21.65 -1.92 8.55
CA ARG A 12 -22.92 -1.48 9.14
C ARG A 12 -23.45 -2.59 10.02
N THR A 13 -23.55 -2.32 11.31
CA THR A 13 -24.11 -3.24 12.30
C THR A 13 -24.95 -2.41 13.25
N ASP A 14 -26.20 -2.81 13.44
CA ASP A 14 -27.14 -2.14 14.33
C ASP A 14 -26.87 -2.47 15.82
N ALA A 15 -25.91 -3.37 16.08
CA ALA A 15 -25.66 -3.97 17.39
C ALA A 15 -24.26 -3.70 17.96
N VAL A 16 -23.31 -3.17 17.18
CA VAL A 16 -21.92 -3.02 17.63
C VAL A 16 -21.43 -1.60 17.39
N SER A 17 -21.15 -0.89 18.49
CA SER A 17 -20.76 0.53 18.46
C SER A 17 -19.25 0.73 18.46
N ASN A 18 -18.49 -0.28 18.90
CA ASN A 18 -17.04 -0.23 19.02
C ASN A 18 -16.44 -1.49 18.41
N LEU A 19 -15.57 -1.32 17.41
CA LEU A 19 -14.78 -2.42 16.85
C LEU A 19 -13.29 -2.07 16.88
N VAL A 20 -12.48 -3.10 17.16
CA VAL A 20 -11.04 -3.09 16.92
C VAL A 20 -10.75 -4.02 15.76
N PHE A 21 -10.12 -3.49 14.73
CA PHE A 21 -9.66 -4.22 13.56
C PHE A 21 -8.20 -4.61 13.77
N ASN A 22 -7.95 -5.88 14.07
CA ASN A 22 -6.60 -6.43 14.19
C ASN A 22 -6.15 -6.98 12.84
N ILE A 23 -5.08 -6.44 12.28
CA ILE A 23 -4.47 -6.88 11.02
C ILE A 23 -3.66 -8.15 11.30
N THR A 24 -4.08 -9.26 10.72
CA THR A 24 -3.44 -10.58 10.88
C THR A 24 -2.37 -10.84 9.82
N HIS A 25 -2.51 -10.24 8.64
CA HIS A 25 -1.49 -10.25 7.59
C HIS A 25 -1.37 -8.84 7.03
N LEU A 26 -0.17 -8.27 7.14
CA LEU A 26 0.14 -6.94 6.63
C LEU A 26 0.09 -6.89 5.09
N PRO A 27 -0.14 -5.70 4.51
CA PRO A 27 0.06 -5.48 3.09
C PRO A 27 1.50 -5.80 2.67
N LYS A 28 1.67 -6.27 1.43
CA LYS A 28 2.97 -6.65 0.87
C LYS A 28 3.69 -5.46 0.22
N HIS A 29 2.93 -4.52 -0.33
CA HIS A 29 3.42 -3.41 -1.16
C HIS A 29 3.12 -2.06 -0.51
N GLY A 30 3.06 -2.03 0.82
CA GLY A 30 2.74 -0.83 1.56
C GLY A 30 2.56 -1.09 3.04
N LYS A 31 1.92 -0.14 3.72
CA LYS A 31 1.68 -0.16 5.16
C LYS A 31 0.40 0.58 5.52
N ILE A 32 -0.12 0.26 6.70
CA ILE A 32 -1.27 0.97 7.29
C ILE A 32 -0.77 2.00 8.30
N GLU A 33 -1.23 3.24 8.17
CA GLU A 33 -0.87 4.36 9.04
C GLU A 33 -2.13 4.89 9.73
N VAL A 34 -1.99 5.31 10.98
CA VAL A 34 -3.03 6.08 11.69
C VAL A 34 -2.52 7.49 11.93
N ILE A 35 -3.30 8.47 11.50
CA ILE A 35 -2.97 9.90 11.53
C ILE A 35 -3.95 10.60 12.46
N ASN A 36 -3.48 11.54 13.28
CA ASN A 36 -4.38 12.36 14.12
C ASN A 36 -4.86 13.62 13.39
N ASP A 37 -5.73 14.38 14.05
CA ASP A 37 -6.34 15.59 13.49
C ASP A 37 -5.32 16.69 13.15
N ASN A 38 -4.11 16.62 13.73
CA ASN A 38 -2.99 17.52 13.43
C ASN A 38 -2.10 17.00 12.29
N LEU A 39 -2.58 16.04 11.50
CA LEU A 39 -1.86 15.40 10.38
C LEU A 39 -0.55 14.71 10.78
N LYS A 40 -0.39 14.38 12.07
CA LYS A 40 0.78 13.64 12.55
C LYS A 40 0.48 12.15 12.54
N ILE A 41 1.40 11.36 11.98
CA ILE A 41 1.37 9.90 12.09
C ILE A 41 1.53 9.55 13.58
N VAL A 42 0.48 8.97 14.16
CA VAL A 42 0.47 8.51 15.55
C VAL A 42 0.79 7.03 15.65
N ARG A 43 0.51 6.25 14.60
CA ARG A 43 0.96 4.86 14.46
C ARG A 43 1.40 4.60 13.02
N ASP A 44 2.67 4.27 12.86
CA ASP A 44 3.27 3.90 11.57
C ASP A 44 3.32 2.38 11.42
N ASN A 45 3.01 1.88 10.23
CA ASN A 45 2.90 0.45 9.92
C ASN A 45 2.17 -0.36 11.00
N THR A 46 0.97 0.11 11.36
CA THR A 46 0.23 -0.44 12.49
C THR A 46 -0.39 -1.78 12.15
N THR A 47 -0.54 -2.63 13.18
CA THR A 47 -1.24 -3.91 13.10
C THR A 47 -2.68 -3.82 13.62
N TYR A 48 -3.18 -2.64 13.98
CA TYR A 48 -4.57 -2.47 14.36
C TYR A 48 -5.07 -1.02 14.20
N PHE A 49 -6.38 -0.88 14.04
CA PHE A 49 -7.09 0.40 14.11
C PHE A 49 -8.50 0.20 14.67
N THR A 50 -9.13 1.29 15.08
CA THR A 50 -10.48 1.27 15.66
C THR A 50 -11.53 1.75 14.65
N LEU A 51 -12.79 1.36 14.87
CA LEU A 51 -13.92 1.88 14.11
C LEU A 51 -14.03 3.41 14.20
N GLN A 52 -13.70 4.00 15.36
CA GLN A 52 -13.68 5.45 15.51
C GLN A 52 -12.62 6.10 14.62
N GLU A 53 -11.42 5.53 14.55
CA GLU A 53 -10.35 6.02 13.65
C GLU A 53 -10.73 5.86 12.19
N LEU A 54 -11.33 4.73 11.81
CA LEU A 54 -11.83 4.51 10.46
C LEU A 54 -12.93 5.52 10.09
N ASN A 55 -13.91 5.73 10.97
CA ASN A 55 -15.03 6.67 10.76
C ASN A 55 -14.61 8.15 10.79
N SER A 56 -13.44 8.45 11.34
CA SER A 56 -12.89 9.81 11.39
C SER A 56 -11.87 10.05 10.28
N ASP A 57 -11.80 9.17 9.26
CA ASP A 57 -10.85 9.25 8.14
C ASP A 57 -9.36 9.34 8.59
N ARG A 58 -9.05 8.65 9.70
CA ARG A 58 -7.71 8.64 10.31
C ARG A 58 -6.85 7.44 9.91
N VAL A 59 -7.40 6.47 9.17
CA VAL A 59 -6.70 5.26 8.73
C VAL A 59 -6.31 5.39 7.27
N TYR A 60 -5.03 5.18 6.97
CA TYR A 60 -4.43 5.40 5.66
C TYR A 60 -3.66 4.18 5.20
N TYR A 61 -3.68 3.95 3.89
CA TYR A 61 -2.73 3.10 3.22
C TYR A 61 -1.61 3.95 2.59
N ALA A 62 -0.38 3.62 2.94
CA ALA A 62 0.82 4.18 2.32
C ALA A 62 1.51 3.07 1.52
N HIS A 63 1.37 3.14 0.20
CA HIS A 63 2.09 2.29 -0.75
C HIS A 63 3.60 2.56 -0.69
N ASP A 64 4.40 1.55 -1.04
CA ASP A 64 5.87 1.56 -0.96
C ASP A 64 6.58 2.00 -2.24
N ASP A 65 5.84 2.56 -3.20
CA ASP A 65 6.29 2.97 -4.54
C ASP A 65 6.76 1.80 -5.44
N SER A 66 6.50 0.54 -5.08
CA SER A 66 6.73 -0.61 -5.96
C SER A 66 5.76 -0.66 -7.14
N GLU A 67 6.16 -1.20 -8.28
CA GLU A 67 5.28 -1.39 -9.44
C GLU A 67 4.28 -2.54 -9.26
N SER A 68 3.39 -2.40 -8.27
CA SER A 68 2.34 -3.36 -7.94
C SER A 68 0.97 -2.78 -8.29
N ARG A 69 0.12 -3.63 -8.87
CA ARG A 69 -1.27 -3.27 -9.24
C ARG A 69 -2.29 -3.64 -8.16
N HIS A 70 -1.91 -4.56 -7.28
CA HIS A 70 -2.79 -5.07 -6.23
C HIS A 70 -1.99 -5.25 -4.94
N ASP A 71 -2.65 -4.94 -3.84
CA ASP A 71 -2.19 -5.27 -2.49
C ASP A 71 -3.39 -5.68 -1.63
N SER A 72 -3.14 -6.25 -0.46
CA SER A 72 -4.22 -6.60 0.46
C SER A 72 -3.70 -6.81 1.87
N PHE A 73 -4.57 -6.60 2.85
CA PHE A 73 -4.31 -7.02 4.22
C PHE A 73 -5.47 -7.84 4.77
N HIS A 74 -5.16 -8.79 5.64
CA HIS A 74 -6.16 -9.61 6.32
C HIS A 74 -6.41 -9.02 7.71
N PHE A 75 -7.65 -9.04 8.17
CA PHE A 75 -7.99 -8.51 9.48
C PHE A 75 -9.05 -9.35 10.20
N MET A 76 -9.08 -9.19 11.51
CA MET A 76 -10.12 -9.68 12.40
C MET A 76 -10.71 -8.49 13.15
N ALA A 77 -12.00 -8.21 12.91
CA ALA A 77 -12.77 -7.22 13.64
C ALA A 77 -13.38 -7.87 14.88
N LEU A 78 -13.16 -7.28 16.04
CA LEU A 78 -13.67 -7.74 17.34
C LEU A 78 -14.40 -6.60 18.04
N SER A 79 -15.54 -6.88 18.65
CA SER A 79 -16.13 -5.97 19.63
C SER A 79 -15.51 -6.18 21.01
N PRO A 80 -15.29 -5.11 21.80
CA PRO A 80 -14.97 -5.26 23.21
C PRO A 80 -16.20 -5.77 23.99
N GLU A 81 -15.97 -6.46 25.10
CA GLU A 81 -17.07 -6.95 25.96
C GLU A 81 -18.02 -5.82 26.40
N PRO A 82 -19.33 -6.10 26.54
CA PRO A 82 -19.99 -7.41 26.53
C PRO A 82 -20.48 -7.89 25.15
N GLU A 83 -20.18 -7.14 24.09
CA GLU A 83 -20.59 -7.47 22.72
C GLU A 83 -19.72 -8.65 22.24
N ASP A 84 -20.34 -9.78 21.86
CA ASP A 84 -19.67 -10.98 21.32
C ASP A 84 -19.76 -10.99 19.80
N PHE A 85 -19.01 -10.09 19.16
CA PHE A 85 -18.92 -9.99 17.71
C PHE A 85 -17.50 -10.25 17.24
N GLN A 86 -17.38 -11.14 16.26
CA GLN A 86 -16.16 -11.40 15.53
C GLN A 86 -16.44 -11.50 14.03
N TYR A 87 -15.58 -10.86 13.24
CA TYR A 87 -15.59 -10.98 11.78
C TYR A 87 -14.16 -11.07 11.26
N VAL A 88 -13.92 -11.96 10.30
CA VAL A 88 -12.62 -12.09 9.62
C VAL A 88 -12.81 -11.69 8.16
N GLY A 89 -11.94 -10.83 7.67
CA GLY A 89 -12.04 -10.28 6.31
C GLY A 89 -10.69 -10.01 5.67
N VAL A 90 -10.75 -9.72 4.38
CA VAL A 90 -9.62 -9.26 3.58
C VAL A 90 -9.99 -7.91 2.97
N PHE A 91 -9.11 -6.95 3.10
CA PHE A 91 -9.23 -5.66 2.42
C PHE A 91 -8.37 -5.69 1.16
N HIS A 92 -9.00 -5.57 0.01
CA HIS A 92 -8.32 -5.52 -1.29
C HIS A 92 -8.02 -4.08 -1.68
N ILE A 93 -6.82 -3.85 -2.22
CA ILE A 93 -6.33 -2.54 -2.64
C ILE A 93 -5.97 -2.64 -4.12
N ASP A 94 -6.69 -1.90 -4.95
CA ASP A 94 -6.37 -1.76 -6.37
C ASP A 94 -5.56 -0.48 -6.59
N ILE A 95 -4.36 -0.65 -7.16
CA ILE A 95 -3.37 0.41 -7.36
C ILE A 95 -3.35 0.79 -8.83
N ILE A 96 -3.65 2.06 -9.11
CA ILE A 96 -3.52 2.63 -10.45
C ILE A 96 -2.11 3.16 -10.60
N LEU A 97 -1.28 2.39 -11.31
CA LEU A 97 0.07 2.81 -11.65
C LEU A 97 0.04 4.08 -12.50
N LYS A 98 0.91 5.02 -12.17
CA LYS A 98 1.27 6.15 -13.02
C LYS A 98 2.64 5.85 -13.61
N ASN A 99 2.89 6.32 -14.83
CA ASN A 99 4.20 6.20 -15.44
C ASN A 99 5.14 7.27 -14.88
N ASP A 100 5.43 7.20 -13.59
CA ASP A 100 6.33 8.09 -12.84
C ASP A 100 7.67 7.44 -12.50
N ASN A 101 7.82 6.14 -12.71
CA ASN A 101 9.11 5.47 -12.73
C ASN A 101 9.75 5.64 -14.12
N SER A 102 10.95 6.25 -14.17
CA SER A 102 11.70 6.40 -15.42
C SER A 102 12.73 5.29 -15.51
N PRO A 103 12.87 4.64 -16.68
CA PRO A 103 13.77 3.51 -16.81
C PRO A 103 15.21 3.90 -16.46
N VAL A 104 15.87 3.10 -15.62
CA VAL A 104 17.26 3.29 -15.21
C VAL A 104 18.17 2.47 -16.12
N ARG A 105 19.25 3.08 -16.60
CA ARG A 105 20.23 2.37 -17.44
C ARG A 105 20.90 1.27 -16.63
N ALA A 106 20.74 0.02 -17.07
CA ALA A 106 21.24 -1.15 -16.36
C ALA A 106 22.71 -1.47 -16.66
N ASN A 107 23.22 -1.02 -17.81
CA ASN A 107 24.61 -1.23 -18.23
C ASN A 107 25.28 0.11 -18.56
N ASP A 108 26.34 0.48 -17.86
CA ASP A 108 27.16 1.67 -18.20
C ASP A 108 28.41 1.29 -18.99
N ASN A 109 28.20 0.84 -20.22
CA ASN A 109 29.30 0.46 -21.11
C ASN A 109 29.69 1.60 -22.05
N VAL A 110 31.00 1.85 -22.16
CA VAL A 110 31.58 2.78 -23.11
C VAL A 110 31.64 2.12 -24.50
N PHE A 111 30.95 2.74 -25.47
CA PHE A 111 30.85 2.20 -26.81
C PHE A 111 31.98 2.73 -27.70
N HIS A 112 33.04 1.93 -27.86
CA HIS A 112 34.16 2.26 -28.74
C HIS A 112 33.82 1.96 -30.20
N ILE A 113 34.03 2.94 -31.08
CA ILE A 113 33.89 2.83 -32.53
C ILE A 113 35.03 3.55 -33.25
N VAL A 114 35.49 3.00 -34.36
CA VAL A 114 36.50 3.65 -35.22
C VAL A 114 35.83 4.65 -36.17
N HIS A 115 36.55 5.70 -36.58
CA HIS A 115 36.05 6.70 -37.52
C HIS A 115 35.63 6.04 -38.85
N GLY A 116 34.38 6.25 -39.28
CA GLY A 116 33.80 5.64 -40.47
C GLY A 116 33.33 4.18 -40.31
N GLY A 117 33.48 3.59 -39.11
CA GLY A 117 33.00 2.25 -38.81
C GLY A 117 31.53 2.20 -38.42
N ALA A 118 30.97 0.99 -38.42
CA ALA A 118 29.65 0.67 -37.86
C ALA A 118 29.78 -0.50 -36.90
N ARG A 119 29.02 -0.48 -35.79
CA ARG A 119 28.97 -1.57 -34.81
C ARG A 119 27.53 -1.73 -34.32
N LEU A 120 27.08 -2.98 -34.21
CA LEU A 120 25.75 -3.30 -33.69
C LEU A 120 25.68 -2.95 -32.20
N ILE A 121 24.67 -2.19 -31.81
CA ILE A 121 24.30 -1.97 -30.40
C ILE A 121 23.43 -3.15 -29.96
N THR A 122 23.81 -3.79 -28.86
CA THR A 122 23.08 -4.91 -28.29
C THR A 122 22.60 -4.58 -26.87
N ALA A 123 21.77 -5.45 -26.28
CA ALA A 123 21.37 -5.33 -24.86
C ALA A 123 22.55 -5.38 -23.88
N ARG A 124 23.73 -5.84 -24.32
CA ARG A 124 24.97 -5.74 -23.52
C ARG A 124 25.52 -4.32 -23.50
N ASP A 125 25.33 -3.55 -24.57
CA ASP A 125 25.87 -2.20 -24.70
C ASP A 125 24.92 -1.14 -24.10
N LEU A 126 23.61 -1.33 -24.29
CA LEU A 126 22.57 -0.47 -23.76
C LEU A 126 21.35 -1.30 -23.36
N SER A 127 21.06 -1.31 -22.07
CA SER A 127 19.86 -1.91 -21.49
C SER A 127 19.32 -1.01 -20.40
N TYR A 128 18.03 -1.12 -20.15
CA TYR A 128 17.32 -0.40 -19.10
C TYR A 128 16.52 -1.40 -18.27
N THR A 129 16.38 -1.10 -16.99
CA THR A 129 15.42 -1.74 -16.09
C THR A 129 14.44 -0.68 -15.61
N ASP A 130 13.19 -1.06 -15.41
CA ASP A 130 12.26 -0.30 -14.58
C ASP A 130 12.67 -0.42 -13.11
#